data_AF-A0A3D2GM53-F1
#
_entry.id   AF-A0A3D2GM53-F1
#
_cell.length_a   1.000
_cell.length_b   1.000
_cell.length_c   1.000
_cell.angle_alpha   90.00
_cell.angle_beta   90.00
_cell.angle_gamma   90.00
#
_symmetry.space_group_name_H-M   'P 1'
#
loop_
_entity.id
_entity.type
_entity.pdbx_description
1 polymer ?
#
loop_
_entity_poly.entity_id
_entity_poly.type
_entity_poly.pdbx_seq_one_letter_code
_entity_poly.pdbx_strand_id
1 'polypeptide(L)'
;MSDSSTIGIHRALIFIMVVTSAADGDMSDRELSAIGESIRLLPVFADFDTDKIAQIANECVDLLQEESGLDTVLGLAKAALNPWRFRETAYALACEIAAMDGPLT
;
A
#
# COMPACT_ATOMS: atom_id res chain seq x y z
N MET A 1 5.53 26.51 -0.88
CA MET A 1 5.87 25.24 -0.19
C MET A 1 4.73 24.31 -0.55
N SER A 2 5.04 23.30 -1.37
CA SER A 2 4.10 22.55 -2.21
C SER A 2 2.89 22.02 -1.46
N ASP A 3 1.72 22.08 -2.10
CA ASP A 3 0.47 21.49 -1.62
C ASP A 3 0.73 20.07 -1.11
N SER A 4 0.63 19.88 0.21
CA SER A 4 0.66 18.55 0.83
C SER A 4 -0.58 17.81 0.38
N SER A 5 -0.48 17.15 -0.77
CA SER A 5 -1.48 16.24 -1.32
C SER A 5 -1.67 15.08 -0.34
N THR A 6 -2.49 15.30 0.68
CA THR A 6 -2.71 14.33 1.75
C THR A 6 -3.64 13.27 1.20
N ILE A 7 -3.13 12.05 1.01
CA ILE A 7 -3.94 10.91 0.59
C ILE A 7 -4.82 10.41 1.75
N GLY A 8 -5.93 9.74 1.45
CA GLY A 8 -6.78 9.12 2.47
C GLY A 8 -6.17 7.84 3.06
N ILE A 9 -6.72 7.36 4.19
CA ILE A 9 -6.21 6.19 4.93
C ILE A 9 -6.21 4.92 4.07
N HIS A 10 -7.28 4.64 3.33
CA HIS A 10 -7.33 3.45 2.45
C HIS A 10 -6.21 3.46 1.42
N ARG A 11 -6.00 4.62 0.79
CA ARG A 11 -4.96 4.79 -0.23
C ARG A 11 -3.56 4.63 0.38
N ALA A 12 -3.35 5.13 1.60
CA ALA A 12 -2.09 4.93 2.32
C ALA A 12 -1.81 3.47 2.67
N LEU A 13 -2.81 2.72 3.12
CA LEU A 13 -2.66 1.29 3.41
C LEU A 13 -2.38 0.50 2.12
N ILE A 14 -3.08 0.82 1.02
CA ILE A 14 -2.83 0.21 -0.30
C ILE A 14 -1.43 0.52 -0.79
N PHE A 15 -0.96 1.76 -0.65
CA PHE A 15 0.41 2.15 -1.01
C PHE A 15 1.45 1.33 -0.25
N ILE A 16 1.27 1.08 1.05
CA ILE A 16 2.19 0.25 1.83
C ILE A 16 2.20 -1.20 1.36
N MET A 17 1.04 -1.77 1.04
CA MET A 17 0.95 -3.13 0.49
C MET A 17 1.67 -3.23 -0.87
N VAL A 18 1.45 -2.26 -1.77
CA VAL A 18 2.06 -2.22 -3.10
C VAL A 18 3.58 -2.00 -3.03
N VAL A 19 4.06 -1.07 -2.21
CA VAL A 19 5.51 -0.85 -1.99
C VAL A 19 6.19 -2.12 -1.49
N THR A 20 5.51 -2.86 -0.62
CA THR A 20 6.06 -4.09 -0.05
C THR A 20 6.14 -5.21 -1.09
N SER A 21 5.09 -5.35 -1.91
CA SER A 21 5.07 -6.32 -3.00
C SER A 21 6.11 -5.99 -4.07
N ALA A 22 6.19 -4.74 -4.51
CA ALA A 22 7.14 -4.32 -5.55
C ALA A 22 8.61 -4.22 -5.08
N ALA A 23 8.91 -4.59 -3.82
CA ALA A 23 10.24 -4.40 -3.23
C ALA A 23 11.31 -5.33 -3.84
N ASP A 24 10.90 -6.48 -4.40
CA ASP A 24 11.78 -7.42 -5.09
C ASP A 24 12.02 -7.08 -6.58
N GLY A 25 11.32 -6.06 -7.09
CA GLY A 25 11.44 -5.54 -8.45
C GLY A 25 10.36 -6.02 -9.43
N ASP A 26 9.40 -6.83 -8.99
CA ASP A 26 8.21 -7.22 -9.76
C ASP A 26 6.97 -7.24 -8.85
N MET A 27 5.76 -7.24 -9.41
CA MET A 27 4.54 -7.48 -8.63
C MET A 27 3.78 -8.61 -9.31
N SER A 28 3.74 -9.77 -8.65
CA SER A 28 3.09 -10.95 -9.21
C SER A 28 1.56 -10.86 -9.11
N ASP A 29 0.86 -11.57 -10.00
CA ASP A 29 -0.60 -11.73 -9.94
C ASP A 29 -1.09 -12.27 -8.58
N ARG A 30 -0.25 -13.07 -7.89
CA ARG A 30 -0.56 -13.64 -6.57
C ARG A 30 -0.60 -12.57 -5.50
N GLU A 31 0.39 -11.69 -5.48
CA GLU A 31 0.46 -10.60 -4.51
C GLU A 31 -0.65 -9.58 -4.77
N LEU A 32 -0.92 -9.26 -6.05
CA LEU A 32 -2.04 -8.40 -6.40
C LEU A 32 -3.39 -9.01 -5.97
N SER A 33 -3.56 -10.33 -6.15
CA SER A 33 -4.74 -11.05 -5.68
C SER A 33 -4.90 -10.97 -4.16
N ALA A 34 -3.80 -11.18 -3.44
CA ALA A 34 -3.76 -11.11 -1.99
C ALA A 34 -4.07 -9.71 -1.43
N ILE A 35 -3.51 -8.66 -2.03
CA ILE A 35 -3.88 -7.27 -1.70
C ILE A 35 -5.40 -7.09 -1.81
N GLY A 36 -6.00 -7.62 -2.88
CA GLY A 36 -7.45 -7.61 -3.06
C GLY A 36 -8.20 -8.39 -1.97
N GLU A 37 -7.70 -9.53 -1.52
CA GLU A 37 -8.29 -10.34 -0.44
C GLU A 37 -8.22 -9.63 0.91
N SER A 38 -7.06 -9.10 1.29
CA SER A 38 -6.90 -8.37 2.55
C SER A 38 -7.83 -7.15 2.61
N ILE A 39 -8.00 -6.42 1.49
CA ILE A 39 -8.94 -5.29 1.40
C ILE A 39 -10.40 -5.74 1.58
N ARG A 40 -10.80 -6.89 1.04
CA ARG A 40 -12.18 -7.41 1.19
C ARG A 40 -12.49 -7.89 2.62
N LEU A 41 -11.49 -8.30 3.38
CA LEU A 41 -11.67 -8.91 4.70
C LEU A 41 -11.54 -7.93 5.86
N LEU A 42 -10.74 -6.86 5.71
CA LEU A 42 -10.41 -5.99 6.83
C LEU A 42 -11.47 -4.91 7.07
N PRO A 43 -11.96 -4.73 8.31
CA PRO A 43 -12.99 -3.73 8.63
C PRO A 43 -12.62 -2.29 8.29
N VAL A 44 -11.32 -1.97 8.21
CA VAL A 44 -10.85 -0.63 7.83
C VAL A 44 -11.27 -0.25 6.41
N PHE A 45 -11.53 -1.21 5.54
CA PHE A 45 -11.96 -1.02 4.15
C PHE A 45 -13.46 -1.26 3.95
N ALA A 46 -14.27 -1.34 5.01
CA ALA A 46 -15.70 -1.69 4.91
C ALA A 46 -16.52 -0.75 4.01
N ASP A 47 -16.09 0.50 3.86
CA ASP A 47 -16.69 1.54 3.02
C ASP A 47 -15.85 1.87 1.76
N PHE A 48 -14.79 1.10 1.51
CA PHE A 48 -13.91 1.32 0.39
C PHE A 48 -14.43 0.65 -0.88
N ASP A 49 -14.37 1.40 -1.99
CA ASP A 49 -14.74 0.92 -3.32
C ASP A 49 -13.60 0.08 -3.92
N THR A 50 -13.77 -1.25 -3.92
CA THR A 50 -12.73 -2.21 -4.36
C THR A 50 -12.40 -2.10 -5.84
N ASP A 51 -13.25 -1.49 -6.66
CA ASP A 51 -12.97 -1.31 -8.09
C ASP A 51 -11.81 -0.32 -8.31
N LYS A 52 -11.47 0.47 -7.28
CA LYS A 52 -10.36 1.44 -7.30
C LYS A 52 -9.00 0.82 -6.97
N ILE A 53 -8.93 -0.43 -6.54
CA ILE A 53 -7.67 -1.07 -6.10
C ILE A 53 -6.64 -1.02 -7.22
N ALA A 54 -6.99 -1.48 -8.42
CA ALA A 54 -6.08 -1.53 -9.56
C ALA A 54 -5.60 -0.13 -9.97
N GLN A 55 -6.50 0.86 -9.97
CA GLN A 55 -6.14 2.24 -10.25
C GLN A 55 -5.13 2.76 -9.23
N ILE A 56 -5.42 2.59 -7.93
CA ILE A 56 -4.56 3.09 -6.85
C ILE A 56 -3.21 2.37 -6.83
N ALA A 57 -3.19 1.07 -7.13
CA ALA A 57 -1.96 0.31 -7.21
C ALA A 57 -1.07 0.82 -8.35
N ASN A 58 -1.63 1.03 -9.55
CA ASN A 58 -0.91 1.60 -10.68
C ASN A 58 -0.39 3.01 -10.36
N GLU A 59 -1.21 3.87 -9.74
CA GLU A 59 -0.78 5.20 -9.29
C GLU A 59 0.41 5.13 -8.31
N CYS A 60 0.46 4.12 -7.44
CA CYS A 60 1.59 3.90 -6.54
C CYS A 60 2.84 3.45 -7.31
N VAL A 61 2.70 2.52 -8.26
CA VAL A 61 3.80 2.05 -9.11
C VAL A 61 4.37 3.19 -9.94
N ASP A 62 3.52 4.01 -10.55
CA ASP A 62 3.94 5.19 -11.32
C ASP A 62 4.74 6.17 -10.46
N LEU A 63 4.28 6.45 -9.22
CA LEU A 63 5.01 7.27 -8.27
C LEU A 63 6.37 6.67 -7.88
N LEU A 64 6.47 5.35 -7.74
CA LEU A 64 7.72 4.66 -7.41
C LEU A 64 8.77 4.76 -8.53
N GLN A 65 8.34 5.00 -9.78
CA GLN A 65 9.23 5.19 -10.92
C GLN A 65 9.80 6.63 -11.00
N GLU A 66 9.26 7.58 -10.24
CA GLU A 66 9.77 8.95 -10.18
C GLU A 66 11.08 9.06 -9.38
N GLU A 67 11.81 10.16 -9.60
CA GLU A 67 12.99 10.48 -8.78
C GLU A 67 12.57 10.68 -7.32
N SER A 68 13.20 9.96 -6.39
CA SER A 68 12.80 9.91 -4.96
C SER A 68 11.35 9.40 -4.75
N GLY A 69 10.83 8.59 -5.67
CA GLY A 69 9.46 8.05 -5.61
C GLY A 69 9.13 7.32 -4.31
N LEU A 70 10.06 6.50 -3.82
CA LEU A 70 9.89 5.79 -2.55
C LEU A 70 9.72 6.75 -1.36
N ASP A 71 10.58 7.76 -1.25
CA ASP A 71 10.49 8.76 -0.18
C ASP A 71 9.16 9.54 -0.25
N THR A 72 8.71 9.84 -1.47
CA THR A 72 7.41 10.47 -1.72
C THR A 72 6.26 9.59 -1.24
N VAL A 73 6.20 8.33 -1.66
CA VAL A 73 5.14 7.39 -1.26
C VAL A 73 5.12 7.19 0.25
N LEU A 74 6.28 6.99 0.88
CA LEU A 74 6.39 6.84 2.33
C LEU A 74 6.01 8.13 3.08
N GLY A 75 6.36 9.29 2.54
CA GLY A 75 5.95 10.60 3.07
C GLY A 75 4.43 10.78 3.06
N LEU A 76 3.78 10.44 1.94
CA LEU A 76 2.32 10.47 1.79
C LEU A 76 1.63 9.50 2.76
N ALA A 77 2.11 8.26 2.83
CA ALA A 77 1.57 7.27 3.76
C ALA A 77 1.73 7.71 5.21
N LYS A 78 2.92 8.21 5.60
CA LYS A 78 3.18 8.71 6.95
C LYS A 78 2.26 9.86 7.34
N ALA A 79 1.94 10.76 6.40
CA ALA A 79 1.02 11.87 6.63
C ALA A 79 -0.43 11.39 6.81
N ALA A 80 -0.86 10.42 6.01
CA ALA A 80 -2.20 9.86 6.02
C ALA A 80 -2.48 8.90 7.20
N LEU A 81 -1.47 8.18 7.68
CA LEU A 81 -1.57 7.21 8.79
C LEU A 81 -1.48 7.89 10.17
N ASN A 82 -2.34 8.88 10.39
CA ASN A 82 -2.54 9.56 11.67
C ASN A 82 -4.02 9.43 12.02
N PRO A 83 -4.43 8.71 13.09
CA PRO A 83 -3.69 8.37 14.34
C PRO A 83 -2.77 7.14 14.29
N TRP A 84 -1.88 7.02 15.29
CA TRP A 84 -0.84 5.97 15.43
C TRP A 84 -1.30 4.54 15.15
N ARG A 85 -2.52 4.16 15.57
CA ARG A 85 -3.08 2.81 15.36
C ARG A 85 -3.07 2.33 13.91
N PHE A 86 -3.19 3.25 12.94
CA PHE A 86 -3.17 2.87 11.52
C PHE A 86 -1.75 2.55 11.03
N ARG A 87 -0.72 2.96 11.76
CA ARG A 87 0.67 2.54 11.48
C ARG A 87 0.89 1.09 11.87
N GLU A 88 0.26 0.63 12.95
CA GLU A 88 0.29 -0.78 13.34
C GLU A 88 -0.45 -1.65 12.31
N THR A 89 -1.60 -1.17 11.81
CA THR A 89 -2.31 -1.82 10.69
C THR A 89 -1.46 -1.86 9.42
N ALA A 90 -0.83 -0.75 9.05
CA ALA A 90 0.04 -0.69 7.88
C ALA A 90 1.24 -1.64 8.02
N TYR A 91 1.85 -1.72 9.20
CA TYR A 91 2.95 -2.64 9.48
C TYR A 91 2.51 -4.09 9.38
N ALA A 92 1.36 -4.45 9.98
CA ALA A 92 0.81 -5.80 9.90
C ALA A 92 0.52 -6.22 8.45
N LEU A 93 -0.06 -5.32 7.65
CA LEU A 93 -0.30 -5.53 6.22
C LEU A 93 1.00 -5.72 5.42
N ALA A 94 2.03 -4.91 5.68
CA ALA A 94 3.33 -5.10 5.05
C ALA A 94 3.91 -6.48 5.38
N CYS A 95 3.84 -6.91 6.65
CA CYS A 95 4.29 -8.24 7.04
C CYS A 95 3.50 -9.37 6.38
N GLU A 96 2.18 -9.20 6.21
CA GLU A 96 1.32 -10.17 5.53
C GLU A 96 1.74 -10.34 4.07
N ILE A 97 1.91 -9.24 3.33
CA ILE A 97 2.36 -9.27 1.93
C ILE A 97 3.78 -9.83 1.82
N ALA A 98 4.71 -9.39 2.66
CA ALA A 98 6.09 -9.88 2.65
C ALA A 98 6.21 -11.38 2.95
N ALA A 99 5.25 -11.97 3.68
CA ALA A 99 5.22 -13.39 3.99
C ALA A 99 4.55 -14.25 2.90
N MET A 100 3.92 -13.63 1.90
CA MET A 100 3.27 -14.34 0.79
C MET A 100 4.24 -14.79 -0.28
N ASP A 101 5.34 -14.07 -0.46
CA ASP A 101 6.44 -14.59 -1.24
C ASP A 101 7.18 -15.67 -0.43
N GLY A 102 7.64 -16.71 -1.11
CA GLY A 102 7.92 -18.05 -0.56
C GLY A 102 8.90 -18.15 0.63
N PRO A 103 9.14 -19.37 1.14
CA PRO A 103 9.83 -19.57 2.42
C PRO A 103 11.18 -18.84 2.44
N LEU A 104 11.49 -18.21 3.57
CA LEU A 104 12.82 -17.70 3.89
C LEU A 104 13.84 -18.85 3.72
N THR A 105 14.47 -18.96 2.55
CA THR A 105 15.54 -19.94 2.27
C THR A 105 16.88 -19.26 2.18
#